data_AF-A0A922ZDP0-F1
#
_entry.id   AF-A0A922ZDP0-F1
#
_cell.length_a   1.000
_cell.length_b   1.000
_cell.length_c   1.000
_cell.angle_alpha   90.00
_cell.angle_beta   90.00
_cell.angle_gamma   90.00
#
_symmetry.space_group_name_H-M   'P 1'
#
loop_
_entity.id
_entity.type
_entity.pdbx_description
1 polymer ?
#
loop_
_entity_poly.entity_id
_entity_poly.type
_entity_poly.pdbx_seq_one_letter_code
_entity_poly.pdbx_strand_id
1 'polypeptide(L)'
;MTIQQSCDKINNVMCNEQFTKYYSLNDSDFNILFTSLDLIEDCQNAIEEYEGIPEDEFPLRSTLYIYGVLQSMYCQQDGLFHLYEIILNDKRINEDEFYKRYNFTQIRAIRNDIAGHPSYRNKGKKVYFIAKGPNSKYKFKYAGYTPGFREVHVDLKKHIEEQSYSSIIALIDIKDAISKNIQLPKDKF
;
A
#
# COMPACT_ATOMS: atom_id res chain seq x y z
N MET A 1 -6.25 11.39 12.20
CA MET A 1 -6.35 11.79 10.78
C MET A 1 -6.42 10.52 9.99
N THR A 2 -7.46 10.34 9.17
CA THR A 2 -7.62 9.13 8.33
C THR A 2 -6.78 9.25 7.06
N ILE A 3 -6.65 8.16 6.31
CA ILE A 3 -5.95 8.15 5.01
C ILE A 3 -6.68 9.05 4.00
N GLN A 4 -8.01 8.97 3.92
CA GLN A 4 -8.82 9.83 3.05
C GLN A 4 -8.64 11.31 3.40
N GLN A 5 -8.68 11.66 4.69
CA GLN A 5 -8.41 13.03 5.13
C GLN A 5 -7.01 13.52 4.76
N SER A 6 -6.03 12.63 4.67
CA SER A 6 -4.68 12.95 4.19
C SER A 6 -4.65 13.11 2.67
N CYS A 7 -5.29 12.22 1.92
CA CYS A 7 -5.43 12.29 0.47
C CYS A 7 -6.14 13.59 0.05
N ASP A 8 -7.28 13.91 0.66
CA ASP A 8 -8.00 15.17 0.46
C ASP A 8 -7.10 16.40 0.62
N LYS A 9 -6.27 16.41 1.67
CA LYS A 9 -5.36 17.53 1.93
C LYS A 9 -4.27 17.62 0.87
N ILE A 10 -3.72 16.50 0.41
CA ILE A 10 -2.69 16.48 -0.64
C ILE A 10 -3.32 16.90 -1.97
N ASN A 11 -4.49 16.37 -2.32
CA ASN A 11 -5.23 16.72 -3.53
C ASN A 11 -5.52 18.24 -3.59
N ASN A 12 -6.01 18.82 -2.49
CA ASN A 12 -6.22 20.27 -2.39
C ASN A 12 -4.94 21.10 -2.60
N VAL A 13 -3.79 20.59 -2.15
CA VAL A 13 -2.50 21.26 -2.37
C VAL A 13 -2.06 21.09 -3.83
N MET A 14 -2.23 19.91 -4.43
CA MET A 14 -1.84 19.63 -5.82
C MET A 14 -2.65 20.42 -6.84
N CYS A 15 -3.93 20.67 -6.54
CA CYS A 15 -4.80 21.52 -7.36
C CYS A 15 -4.51 23.03 -7.23
N ASN A 16 -3.60 23.43 -6.35
CA ASN A 16 -3.22 24.83 -6.18
C ASN A 16 -2.21 25.28 -7.24
N GLU A 17 -2.38 26.48 -7.80
CA GLU A 17 -1.46 27.07 -8.78
C GLU A 17 0.00 27.11 -8.31
N GLN A 18 0.24 27.28 -7.00
CA GLN A 18 1.58 27.24 -6.43
C GLN A 18 2.26 25.88 -6.62
N PHE A 19 1.52 24.78 -6.48
CA PHE A 19 2.07 23.45 -6.67
C PHE A 19 2.58 23.26 -8.09
N THR A 20 1.75 23.57 -9.09
CA THR A 20 2.12 23.50 -10.52
C THR A 20 3.34 24.35 -10.83
N LYS A 21 3.43 25.55 -10.24
CA LYS A 21 4.57 26.46 -10.43
C LYS A 21 5.89 25.92 -9.89
N TYR A 22 5.90 25.32 -8.70
CA TYR A 22 7.13 24.86 -8.05
C TYR A 22 7.62 23.51 -8.58
N TYR A 23 6.70 22.61 -8.90
CA TYR A 23 7.05 21.25 -9.29
C TYR A 23 7.37 21.09 -10.78
N SER A 24 6.92 22.01 -11.65
CA SER A 24 7.24 22.01 -13.10
C SER A 24 7.17 20.62 -13.74
N LEU A 25 6.12 19.85 -13.39
CA LEU A 25 5.94 18.47 -13.85
C LEU A 25 5.51 18.44 -15.31
N ASN A 26 5.89 17.38 -16.01
CA ASN A 26 5.30 17.09 -17.31
C ASN A 26 3.87 16.50 -17.11
N ASP A 27 3.09 16.47 -18.18
CA ASP A 27 1.70 15.97 -18.14
C ASP A 27 1.61 14.52 -17.66
N SER A 28 2.61 13.69 -17.98
CA SER A 28 2.65 12.29 -17.55
C SER A 28 2.81 12.17 -16.04
N ASP A 29 3.76 12.89 -15.45
CA ASP A 29 4.02 12.88 -14.01
C ASP A 29 2.81 13.43 -13.25
N PHE A 30 2.17 14.49 -13.77
CA PHE A 30 0.94 15.02 -13.21
C PHE A 30 -0.17 13.96 -13.19
N ASN A 31 -0.42 13.29 -14.32
CA ASN A 31 -1.42 12.22 -14.40
C ASN A 31 -1.12 11.05 -13.44
N ILE A 32 0.15 10.67 -13.30
CA ILE A 32 0.56 9.63 -12.35
C ILE A 32 0.27 10.05 -10.91
N LEU A 33 0.52 11.31 -10.52
CA LEU A 33 0.23 11.79 -9.17
C LEU A 33 -1.27 11.68 -8.83
N PHE A 34 -2.16 12.16 -9.70
CA PHE A 34 -3.61 12.09 -9.47
C PHE A 34 -4.12 10.66 -9.42
N THR A 35 -3.74 9.84 -10.41
CA THR A 35 -4.15 8.43 -10.43
C THR A 35 -3.56 7.64 -9.26
N SER A 36 -2.40 8.05 -8.73
CA SER A 36 -1.83 7.43 -7.52
C SER A 36 -2.63 7.80 -6.26
N LEU A 37 -3.12 9.03 -6.14
CA LEU A 37 -4.02 9.42 -5.04
C LEU A 37 -5.34 8.66 -5.12
N ASP A 38 -5.98 8.62 -6.29
CA ASP A 38 -7.22 7.84 -6.50
C ASP A 38 -7.01 6.37 -6.12
N LEU A 39 -5.88 5.77 -6.54
CA LEU A 39 -5.54 4.39 -6.19
C LEU A 39 -5.41 4.18 -4.67
N ILE A 40 -4.81 5.12 -3.95
CA ILE A 40 -4.67 5.05 -2.50
C ILE A 40 -6.05 5.07 -1.82
N GLU A 41 -6.95 5.94 -2.29
CA GLU A 41 -8.30 6.11 -1.77
C GLU A 41 -9.20 4.92 -2.08
N ASP A 42 -9.21 4.44 -3.32
CA ASP A 42 -9.95 3.24 -3.74
C ASP A 42 -9.51 2.01 -2.94
N CYS A 43 -8.21 1.85 -2.74
CA CYS A 43 -7.69 0.76 -1.92
C CYS A 43 -8.08 0.91 -0.44
N GLN A 44 -8.11 2.14 0.08
CA GLN A 44 -8.55 2.40 1.45
C GLN A 44 -10.04 2.06 1.63
N ASN A 45 -10.89 2.48 0.68
CA ASN A 45 -12.30 2.15 0.67
C ASN A 45 -12.50 0.63 0.65
N ALA A 46 -11.78 -0.11 -0.19
CA ALA A 46 -11.85 -1.57 -0.23
C ALA A 46 -11.42 -2.24 1.09
N ILE A 47 -10.42 -1.68 1.79
CA ILE A 47 -10.01 -2.18 3.12
C ILE A 47 -11.14 -1.94 4.14
N GLU A 48 -11.71 -0.74 4.16
CA GLU A 48 -12.80 -0.37 5.07
C GLU A 48 -14.08 -1.14 4.80
N GLU A 49 -14.42 -1.41 3.53
CA GLU A 49 -15.51 -2.31 3.14
C GLU A 49 -15.31 -3.70 3.73
N TYR A 50 -14.11 -4.26 3.60
CA TYR A 50 -13.77 -5.54 4.22
C TYR A 50 -13.88 -5.49 5.75
N GLU A 51 -13.40 -4.42 6.39
CA GLU A 51 -13.52 -4.24 7.84
C GLU A 51 -14.99 -4.12 8.29
N GLY A 52 -15.85 -3.52 7.46
CA GLY A 52 -17.28 -3.36 7.70
C GLY A 52 -18.10 -4.64 7.63
N ILE A 53 -17.61 -5.70 7.00
CA ILE A 53 -18.32 -7.00 6.92
C ILE A 53 -18.42 -7.62 8.33
N PRO A 54 -19.63 -7.90 8.87
CA PRO A 54 -19.76 -8.56 10.17
C PRO A 54 -19.06 -9.93 10.22
N GLU A 55 -18.43 -10.28 11.36
CA GLU A 55 -17.69 -11.54 11.49
C GLU A 55 -18.60 -12.79 11.37
N ASP A 56 -19.85 -12.67 11.80
CA ASP A 56 -20.89 -13.70 11.71
C ASP A 56 -21.44 -13.91 10.29
N GLU A 57 -21.33 -12.88 9.44
CA GLU A 57 -21.64 -12.96 8.00
C GLU A 57 -20.44 -13.44 7.18
N PHE A 58 -19.25 -13.52 7.77
CA PHE A 58 -18.04 -13.89 7.06
C PHE A 58 -17.98 -15.41 6.81
N PRO A 59 -17.89 -15.88 5.55
CA PRO A 59 -17.71 -17.29 5.29
C PRO A 59 -16.42 -17.79 5.95
N LEU A 60 -16.48 -18.90 6.69
CA LEU A 60 -15.33 -19.53 7.38
C LEU A 60 -14.06 -19.64 6.52
N ARG A 61 -14.19 -19.64 5.19
CA ARG A 61 -13.08 -19.52 4.27
C ARG A 61 -13.48 -18.75 3.01
N SER A 62 -13.30 -17.44 3.03
CA SER A 62 -13.39 -16.62 1.81
C SER A 62 -12.02 -16.31 1.23
N THR A 63 -11.59 -17.12 0.26
CA THR A 63 -10.37 -16.84 -0.53
C THR A 63 -10.46 -15.48 -1.22
N LEU A 64 -11.66 -15.10 -1.68
CA LEU A 64 -11.91 -13.81 -2.32
C LEU A 64 -11.57 -12.66 -1.38
N TYR A 65 -12.04 -12.70 -0.13
CA TYR A 65 -11.76 -11.64 0.83
C TYR A 65 -10.29 -11.58 1.23
N ILE A 66 -9.64 -12.74 1.46
CA ILE A 66 -8.18 -12.78 1.75
C ILE A 66 -7.39 -12.18 0.59
N TYR A 67 -7.73 -12.54 -0.64
CA TYR A 67 -7.03 -12.03 -1.83
C TYR A 67 -7.31 -10.55 -2.03
N GLY A 68 -8.57 -10.13 -1.88
CA GLY A 68 -9.00 -8.75 -2.04
C GLY A 68 -8.27 -7.82 -1.11
N VAL A 69 -8.34 -8.04 0.21
CA VAL A 69 -7.70 -7.16 1.20
C VAL A 69 -6.17 -7.13 1.08
N LEU A 70 -5.52 -8.27 0.83
CA LEU A 70 -4.07 -8.31 0.59
C LEU A 70 -3.70 -7.56 -0.69
N GLN A 71 -4.53 -7.65 -1.74
CA GLN A 71 -4.33 -6.93 -2.99
C GLN A 71 -4.55 -5.44 -2.81
N SER A 72 -5.57 -5.01 -2.07
CA SER A 72 -5.82 -3.59 -1.77
C SER A 72 -4.66 -2.98 -0.99
N MET A 73 -4.16 -3.64 0.06
CA MET A 73 -2.96 -3.15 0.77
C MET A 73 -1.74 -3.08 -0.16
N TYR A 74 -1.53 -4.08 -1.01
CA TYR A 74 -0.43 -4.10 -1.97
C TYR A 74 -0.50 -2.93 -2.96
N CYS A 75 -1.66 -2.69 -3.57
CA CYS A 75 -1.87 -1.59 -4.51
C CYS A 75 -1.82 -0.22 -3.84
N GLN A 76 -2.33 -0.09 -2.61
CA GLN A 76 -2.20 1.16 -1.84
C GLN A 76 -0.73 1.54 -1.64
N GLN A 77 0.14 0.56 -1.36
CA GLN A 77 1.58 0.78 -1.22
C GLN A 77 2.23 1.23 -2.53
N ASP A 78 1.80 0.69 -3.67
CA ASP A 78 2.29 1.11 -4.99
C ASP A 78 1.88 2.55 -5.29
N GLY A 79 0.63 2.92 -5.01
CA GLY A 79 0.16 4.31 -5.12
C GLY A 79 0.97 5.26 -4.23
N LEU A 80 1.24 4.88 -2.98
CA LEU A 80 2.09 5.66 -2.08
C LEU A 80 3.52 5.80 -2.60
N PHE A 81 4.09 4.75 -3.18
CA PHE A 81 5.44 4.79 -3.74
C PHE A 81 5.52 5.74 -4.94
N HIS A 82 4.60 5.65 -5.90
CA HIS A 82 4.60 6.53 -7.07
C HIS A 82 4.38 8.00 -6.68
N LEU A 83 3.47 8.25 -5.72
CA LEU A 83 3.26 9.58 -5.16
C LEU A 83 4.54 10.11 -4.50
N TYR A 84 5.20 9.28 -3.70
CA TYR A 84 6.46 9.63 -3.04
C TYR A 84 7.60 9.89 -4.03
N GLU A 85 7.76 9.02 -5.03
CA GLU A 85 8.83 9.09 -6.03
C GLU A 85 8.77 10.40 -6.81
N ILE A 86 7.59 10.79 -7.30
CA ILE A 86 7.43 12.03 -8.08
C ILE A 86 7.57 13.26 -7.18
N ILE A 87 6.97 13.27 -5.99
CA ILE A 87 6.98 14.43 -5.09
C ILE A 87 8.36 14.70 -4.49
N LEU A 88 9.14 13.66 -4.18
CA LEU A 88 10.49 13.86 -3.64
C LEU A 88 11.54 13.90 -4.73
N ASN A 89 11.27 13.30 -5.90
CA ASN A 89 12.21 13.14 -7.02
C ASN A 89 13.59 12.65 -6.55
N ASP A 90 13.60 11.85 -5.46
CA ASP A 90 14.82 11.38 -4.83
C ASP A 90 15.21 10.04 -5.43
N LYS A 91 16.01 10.11 -6.51
CA LYS A 91 16.54 8.93 -7.22
C LYS A 91 17.41 8.01 -6.35
N ARG A 92 17.71 8.39 -5.10
CA ARG A 92 18.45 7.55 -4.16
C ARG A 92 17.56 6.52 -3.48
N ILE A 93 16.24 6.76 -3.40
CA ILE A 93 15.31 5.83 -2.77
C ILE A 93 14.61 5.04 -3.86
N ASN A 94 14.96 3.76 -3.98
CA ASN A 94 14.24 2.84 -4.86
C ASN A 94 12.99 2.24 -4.17
N GLU A 95 12.17 1.55 -4.95
CA GLU A 95 10.94 0.86 -4.51
C GLU A 95 11.17 -0.02 -3.26
N ASP A 96 12.22 -0.83 -3.26
CA ASP A 96 12.56 -1.75 -2.17
C ASP A 96 12.92 -1.00 -0.88
N GLU A 97 13.63 0.12 -1.00
CA GLU A 97 13.98 0.98 0.14
C GLU A 97 12.77 1.72 0.68
N PHE A 98 11.89 2.21 -0.19
CA PHE A 98 10.61 2.81 0.21
C PHE A 98 9.78 1.83 1.04
N TYR A 99 9.58 0.60 0.56
CA TYR A 99 8.80 -0.40 1.30
C TYR A 99 9.44 -0.83 2.61
N LYS A 100 10.77 -0.84 2.71
CA LYS A 100 11.46 -1.07 3.99
C LYS A 100 11.27 0.10 4.94
N ARG A 101 11.39 1.33 4.46
CA ARG A 101 11.24 2.56 5.25
C ARG A 101 9.87 2.62 5.94
N TYR A 102 8.80 2.25 5.25
CA TYR A 102 7.44 2.26 5.78
C TYR A 102 6.94 0.86 6.19
N ASN A 103 7.84 -0.10 6.41
CA ASN A 103 7.51 -1.43 6.93
C ASN A 103 6.45 -2.23 6.11
N PHE A 104 6.33 -1.97 4.81
CA PHE A 104 5.38 -2.65 3.92
C PHE A 104 5.83 -4.05 3.48
N THR A 105 7.11 -4.38 3.68
CA THR A 105 7.74 -5.61 3.15
C THR A 105 7.04 -6.90 3.58
N GLN A 106 6.54 -6.99 4.82
CA GLN A 106 5.88 -8.19 5.32
C GLN A 106 4.55 -8.46 4.61
N ILE A 107 3.73 -7.41 4.43
CA ILE A 107 2.44 -7.50 3.75
C ILE A 107 2.65 -7.93 2.29
N ARG A 108 3.61 -7.30 1.59
CA ARG A 108 3.99 -7.70 0.22
C ARG A 108 4.46 -9.15 0.16
N ALA A 109 5.25 -9.60 1.14
CA ALA A 109 5.75 -10.96 1.18
C ALA A 109 4.63 -11.99 1.31
N ILE A 110 3.66 -11.74 2.20
CA ILE A 110 2.47 -12.59 2.42
C ILE A 110 1.59 -12.60 1.17
N ARG A 111 1.26 -11.43 0.61
CA ARG A 111 0.50 -11.32 -0.65
C ARG A 111 1.19 -12.10 -1.76
N ASN A 112 2.49 -11.93 -1.94
CA ASN A 112 3.23 -12.63 -2.99
C ASN A 112 3.39 -14.14 -2.74
N ASP A 113 3.35 -14.60 -1.48
CA ASP A 113 3.34 -16.03 -1.18
C ASP A 113 2.02 -16.66 -1.62
N ILE A 114 0.90 -15.93 -1.55
CA ILE A 114 -0.44 -16.50 -1.60
C ILE A 114 -1.24 -16.10 -2.83
N ALA A 115 -1.32 -14.81 -3.14
CA ALA A 115 -2.08 -14.25 -4.25
C ALA A 115 -1.19 -13.95 -5.48
N GLY A 116 0.11 -13.69 -5.27
CA GLY A 116 1.06 -13.26 -6.32
C GLY A 116 1.90 -14.38 -6.96
N HIS A 117 1.28 -15.48 -7.41
CA HIS A 117 1.90 -16.70 -8.00
C HIS A 117 2.30 -17.82 -7.02
N PRO A 118 1.37 -18.32 -6.19
CA PRO A 118 1.66 -19.34 -5.18
C PRO A 118 2.21 -20.65 -5.75
N SER A 119 1.87 -21.04 -6.98
CA SER A 119 2.30 -22.31 -7.57
C SER A 119 3.66 -22.27 -8.29
N TYR A 120 4.22 -21.07 -8.53
CA TYR A 120 5.42 -20.92 -9.37
C TYR A 120 6.35 -19.79 -8.91
N ARG A 121 6.28 -19.39 -7.64
CA ARG A 121 7.09 -18.31 -7.10
C ARG A 121 8.58 -18.66 -7.21
N ASN A 122 9.38 -17.69 -7.64
CA ASN A 122 10.82 -17.85 -7.88
C ASN A 122 11.12 -19.03 -8.84
N LYS A 123 10.40 -19.11 -9.96
CA LYS A 123 10.52 -20.15 -10.99
C LYS A 123 10.30 -21.56 -10.42
N GLY A 124 9.25 -21.70 -9.61
CA GLY A 124 8.87 -22.98 -8.97
C GLY A 124 9.70 -23.39 -7.75
N LYS A 125 10.67 -22.59 -7.31
CA LYS A 125 11.47 -22.89 -6.10
C LYS A 125 10.70 -22.68 -4.79
N LYS A 126 9.58 -21.94 -4.84
CA LYS A 126 8.70 -21.70 -3.71
C LYS A 126 7.27 -21.93 -4.16
N VAL A 127 6.59 -22.85 -3.49
CA VAL A 127 5.20 -23.24 -3.80
C VAL A 127 4.37 -23.16 -2.53
N TYR A 128 3.22 -22.48 -2.57
CA TYR A 128 2.37 -22.24 -1.41
C TYR A 128 0.91 -22.56 -1.67
N PHE A 129 0.16 -22.73 -0.58
CA PHE A 129 -1.29 -22.88 -0.58
C PHE A 129 -1.87 -22.33 0.72
N ILE A 130 -3.07 -21.74 0.65
CA ILE A 130 -3.86 -21.42 1.86
C ILE A 130 -4.33 -22.73 2.47
N ALA A 131 -4.11 -22.91 3.77
CA ALA A 131 -4.57 -24.07 4.50
C ALA A 131 -6.11 -24.16 4.47
N LYS A 132 -6.64 -25.38 4.29
CA LYS A 132 -8.09 -25.65 4.33
C LYS A 132 -8.64 -25.76 5.77
N GLY A 133 -7.82 -25.52 6.79
CA GLY A 133 -8.20 -25.58 8.20
C GLY A 133 -9.11 -24.41 8.64
N PRO A 134 -9.38 -24.28 9.95
CA PRO A 134 -10.22 -23.20 10.46
C PRO A 134 -9.55 -21.86 10.18
N ASN A 135 -10.14 -21.09 9.27
CA ASN A 135 -9.81 -19.69 9.05
C ASN A 135 -10.97 -18.87 9.63
N SER A 136 -10.69 -17.62 9.94
CA SER A 136 -11.68 -16.60 10.32
C SER A 136 -11.49 -15.40 9.38
N LYS A 137 -12.33 -14.38 9.55
CA LYS A 137 -12.15 -13.10 8.88
C LYS A 137 -10.69 -12.62 8.97
N TYR A 138 -10.16 -12.50 10.19
CA TYR A 138 -8.86 -11.89 10.44
C TYR A 138 -7.69 -12.87 10.61
N LYS A 139 -7.94 -14.18 10.70
CA LYS A 139 -6.87 -15.15 10.94
C LYS A 139 -6.94 -16.28 9.93
N PHE A 140 -5.84 -16.51 9.23
CA PHE A 140 -5.71 -17.64 8.34
C PHE A 140 -4.29 -18.18 8.36
N LYS A 141 -4.11 -19.39 7.82
CA LYS A 141 -2.80 -20.01 7.66
C LYS A 141 -2.52 -20.28 6.20
N TYR A 142 -1.26 -20.16 5.82
CA TYR A 142 -0.77 -20.69 4.56
C TYR A 142 0.50 -21.50 4.82
N ALA A 143 0.73 -22.48 3.96
CA ALA A 143 1.92 -23.29 4.04
C ALA A 143 2.52 -23.47 2.65
N GLY A 144 3.78 -23.85 2.60
CA GLY A 144 4.46 -24.08 1.34
C GLY A 144 5.80 -24.75 1.50
N TYR A 145 6.41 -25.06 0.36
CA TYR A 145 7.71 -25.70 0.26
C TYR A 145 8.74 -24.67 -0.15
N THR A 146 9.65 -24.36 0.76
CA THR A 146 10.77 -23.45 0.55
C THR A 146 12.03 -24.00 1.21
N PRO A 147 12.94 -24.59 0.42
CA PRO A 147 13.30 -26.03 0.38
C PRO A 147 12.66 -27.04 1.36
N GLY A 148 12.17 -26.64 2.54
CA GLY A 148 11.40 -27.47 3.47
C GLY A 148 9.97 -26.99 3.64
N PHE A 149 9.15 -27.74 4.37
CA PHE A 149 7.80 -27.30 4.72
C PHE A 149 7.86 -26.10 5.68
N ARG A 150 7.18 -25.02 5.31
CA ARG A 150 7.02 -23.81 6.11
C ARG A 150 5.53 -23.54 6.27
N GLU A 151 5.10 -23.33 7.50
CA GLU A 151 3.76 -22.83 7.83
C GLU A 151 3.87 -21.40 8.33
N VAL A 152 2.91 -20.56 7.95
CA VAL A 152 2.82 -19.16 8.37
C VAL A 152 1.40 -18.90 8.84
N HIS A 153 1.30 -18.27 10.02
CA HIS A 153 0.06 -17.82 10.62
C HIS A 153 -0.05 -16.32 10.37
N VAL A 154 -1.16 -15.91 9.77
CA VAL A 154 -1.39 -14.51 9.41
C VAL A 154 -2.46 -13.95 10.33
N ASP A 155 -2.11 -12.84 10.99
CA ASP A 155 -3.06 -11.98 11.68
C ASP A 155 -3.31 -10.77 10.78
N LEU A 156 -4.40 -10.86 10.01
CA LEU A 156 -4.76 -9.86 9.03
C LEU A 156 -5.23 -8.56 9.69
N LYS A 157 -5.83 -8.64 10.88
CA LYS A 157 -6.23 -7.43 11.63
C LYS A 157 -4.98 -6.61 11.98
N LYS A 158 -3.96 -7.27 12.52
CA LYS A 158 -2.67 -6.63 12.79
C LYS A 158 -2.08 -6.00 11.53
N HIS A 159 -2.11 -6.70 10.39
CA HIS A 159 -1.57 -6.14 9.14
C HIS A 159 -2.36 -4.96 8.59
N ILE A 160 -3.68 -4.93 8.75
CA ILE A 160 -4.51 -3.76 8.40
C ILE A 160 -4.15 -2.57 9.28
N GLU A 161 -3.97 -2.77 10.59
CA GLU A 161 -3.54 -1.73 11.52
C GLU A 161 -2.14 -1.19 11.17
N GLU A 162 -1.19 -2.09 10.88
CA GLU A 162 0.18 -1.75 10.43
C GLU A 162 0.19 -1.01 9.09
N GLN A 163 -0.64 -1.45 8.14
CA GLN A 163 -0.85 -0.77 6.86
C GLN A 163 -1.34 0.65 7.08
N SER A 164 -2.42 0.81 7.86
CA SER A 164 -3.03 2.12 8.12
C SER A 164 -2.03 3.10 8.73
N TYR A 165 -1.32 2.68 9.77
CA TYR A 165 -0.29 3.47 10.44
C TYR A 165 0.82 3.89 9.46
N SER A 166 1.35 2.94 8.68
CA SER A 166 2.47 3.18 7.78
C SER A 166 2.08 4.08 6.59
N SER A 167 0.86 3.88 6.04
CA SER A 167 0.28 4.75 5.01
C SER A 167 0.11 6.18 5.48
N ILE A 168 -0.37 6.39 6.72
CA ILE A 168 -0.50 7.72 7.31
C ILE A 168 0.88 8.41 7.41
N ILE A 169 1.91 7.70 7.87
CA ILE A 169 3.26 8.27 7.96
C ILE A 169 3.78 8.64 6.58
N ALA A 170 3.64 7.76 5.57
CA ALA A 170 4.07 8.06 4.21
C ALA A 170 3.38 9.32 3.65
N LEU A 171 2.07 9.45 3.85
CA LEU A 171 1.31 10.64 3.41
C LEU A 171 1.73 11.92 4.15
N ILE A 172 2.09 11.82 5.44
CA ILE A 172 2.66 12.95 6.20
C ILE A 172 4.00 13.37 5.61
N ASP A 173 4.93 12.42 5.40
CA ASP A 173 6.25 12.70 4.80
C ASP A 173 6.11 13.35 3.41
N ILE A 174 5.18 12.87 2.58
CA ILE A 174 4.85 13.43 1.27
C ILE A 174 4.34 14.87 1.40
N LYS A 175 3.34 15.10 2.26
CA LYS A 175 2.78 16.43 2.48
C LYS A 175 3.81 17.42 3.00
N ASP A 176 4.69 16.98 3.91
CA ASP A 176 5.76 17.80 4.45
C ASP A 176 6.80 18.14 3.37
N ALA A 177 7.11 17.21 2.48
CA ALA A 177 7.98 17.46 1.32
C ALA A 177 7.36 18.52 0.39
N ILE A 178 6.06 18.41 0.07
CA ILE A 178 5.34 19.41 -0.73
C ILE A 178 5.39 20.77 -0.05
N SER A 179 5.08 20.82 1.25
CA SER A 179 5.05 22.07 2.02
C SER A 179 6.41 22.74 2.06
N LYS A 180 7.49 21.97 2.26
CA LYS A 180 8.87 22.48 2.23
C LYS A 180 9.23 23.04 0.85
N ASN A 181 8.87 22.33 -0.22
CA ASN A 181 9.18 22.76 -1.58
C ASN A 181 8.40 24.03 -2.00
N ILE A 182 7.15 24.17 -1.57
CA ILE A 182 6.34 25.37 -1.82
C ILE A 182 6.78 26.56 -0.95
N GLN A 183 7.25 26.31 0.28
CA GLN A 183 7.74 27.35 1.20
C GLN A 183 9.19 27.81 0.94
N LEU A 184 9.94 27.15 0.05
CA LEU A 184 11.28 27.61 -0.35
C LEU A 184 11.17 29.06 -0.89
N PRO A 185 11.78 30.06 -0.22
CA PRO A 185 11.61 31.46 -0.57
C PRO A 185 12.14 31.81 -1.95
N LYS A 186 11.59 32.92 -2.44
CA LYS A 186 11.95 33.76 -3.60
C LYS A 186 13.42 34.24 -3.64
N ASP A 187 14.37 33.53 -3.04
CA ASP A 187 15.77 33.98 -2.86
C ASP A 187 16.72 33.46 -3.96
N LYS A 188 16.17 33.06 -5.11
CA LYS A 188 16.96 32.66 -6.28
C LYS A 188 16.42 33.25 -7.58
N PHE A 189 16.03 34.51 -7.60
CA PHE A 189 16.00 35.33 -8.82
C PHE A 189 16.24 36.79 -8.48
#